data_AF-A0A6P0K6Z4-F1
#
_entry.id   AF-A0A6P0K6Z4-F1
#
_cell.length_a   1.000
_cell.length_b   1.000
_cell.length_c   1.000
_cell.angle_alpha   90.00
_cell.angle_beta   90.00
_cell.angle_gamma   90.00
#
_symmetry.space_group_name_H-M   'P 1'
#
loop_
_entity.id
_entity.type
_entity.pdbx_description
1 polymer ?
#
loop_
_entity_poly.entity_id
_entity_poly.type
_entity_poly.pdbx_seq_one_letter_code
_entity_poly.pdbx_strand_id
1 'polypeptide(L)'
;MSVGSLYAVLPNGGFETGDFSNWEKLGRTFIETTDTYGINPQEGKYQVRLDTVYPRPNGVSNSGQTGNFAEVLDFIGVEGDPLLSLGNGEVFEGSAIKTTLTAVAGDILSFDWNFLSNANSQGFFNDFAFVAISDNFEELADTFSVLVPSESVFISETGFKSFSYQFPSAGSYTLRIGVVDVGDGAEDSGLLVDRVSLFRINPVRQQLPPPSFPPGSDYNSIPEPNSIASLLALAVGGAVWRLWHQLCKHD
;
A
#
# COMPACT_ATOMS: atom_id res chain seq x y z
N MET A 1 29.53 3.32 0.28
CA MET A 1 28.38 3.97 0.94
C MET A 1 27.20 3.03 0.80
N SER A 2 26.69 2.50 1.91
CA SER A 2 25.51 1.62 1.88
C SER A 2 24.31 2.43 1.37
N VAL A 3 23.71 2.00 0.27
CA VAL A 3 22.42 2.54 -0.18
C VAL A 3 21.37 2.04 0.80
N GLY A 4 21.10 2.84 1.83
CA GLY A 4 19.98 2.59 2.73
C GLY A 4 18.70 2.62 1.91
N SER A 5 18.00 1.48 1.82
CA SER A 5 16.62 1.45 1.36
C SER A 5 15.82 2.37 2.28
N LEU A 6 15.33 3.50 1.76
CA LEU A 6 14.43 4.36 2.52
C LEU A 6 13.05 3.71 2.43
N TYR A 7 12.64 2.92 3.43
CA TYR A 7 11.28 2.38 3.48
C TYR A 7 10.27 3.53 3.31
N ALA A 8 9.41 3.44 2.30
CA ALA A 8 8.21 4.25 2.28
C ALA A 8 7.32 3.75 3.43
N VAL A 9 6.84 4.66 4.28
CA VAL A 9 6.11 4.27 5.48
C VAL A 9 4.63 4.23 5.16
N LEU A 10 4.01 3.06 5.30
CA LEU A 10 2.57 2.92 5.46
C LEU A 10 2.30 2.76 6.97
N PRO A 11 1.74 3.78 7.65
CA PRO A 11 1.50 3.70 9.09
C PRO A 11 0.52 2.58 9.42
N ASN A 12 0.84 1.79 10.45
CA ASN A 12 -0.02 0.72 10.97
C ASN A 12 -0.46 -0.31 9.92
N GLY A 13 0.42 -0.70 9.00
CA GLY A 13 0.10 -1.65 7.94
C GLY A 13 0.03 -3.12 8.37
N GLY A 14 0.78 -3.52 9.39
CA GLY A 14 0.63 -4.81 10.07
C GLY A 14 -0.33 -4.75 11.27
N PHE A 15 -1.08 -3.65 11.46
CA PHE A 15 -2.07 -3.52 12.54
C PHE A 15 -1.55 -3.68 13.98
N GLU A 16 -0.23 -3.60 14.16
CA GLU A 16 0.45 -3.87 15.44
C GLU A 16 0.17 -2.88 16.57
N THR A 17 -0.57 -1.81 16.28
CA THR A 17 -1.13 -0.92 17.30
C THR A 17 -2.31 -1.55 18.05
N GLY A 18 -2.87 -2.66 17.55
CA GLY A 18 -4.05 -3.31 18.11
C GLY A 18 -5.36 -2.60 17.75
N ASP A 19 -5.33 -1.64 16.82
CA ASP A 19 -6.48 -0.90 16.34
C ASP A 19 -6.35 -0.51 14.84
N PHE A 20 -7.35 0.21 14.33
CA PHE A 20 -7.40 0.72 12.96
C PHE A 20 -6.78 2.12 12.81
N SER A 21 -5.83 2.53 13.65
CA SER A 21 -5.15 3.82 13.50
C SER A 21 -4.60 3.99 12.08
N ASN A 22 -4.90 5.12 11.43
CA ASN A 22 -4.59 5.42 10.02
C ASN A 22 -5.39 4.63 8.96
N TRP A 23 -6.42 3.91 9.39
CA TRP A 23 -7.36 3.22 8.51
C TRP A 23 -8.79 3.69 8.81
N GLU A 24 -9.53 3.98 7.75
CA GLU A 24 -10.99 4.10 7.81
C GLU A 24 -11.61 2.71 7.60
N LYS A 25 -12.84 2.53 8.10
CA LYS A 25 -13.53 1.25 8.15
C LYS A 25 -15.00 1.40 7.82
N LEU A 26 -15.53 0.44 7.07
CA LEU A 26 -16.94 0.21 6.82
C LEU A 26 -17.29 -1.22 7.22
N GLY A 27 -18.48 -1.40 7.78
CA GLY A 27 -19.00 -2.72 8.06
C GLY A 27 -18.46 -3.35 9.34
N ARG A 28 -18.34 -4.66 9.30
CA ARG A 28 -17.86 -5.53 10.38
C ARG A 28 -16.36 -5.74 10.25
N THR A 29 -15.63 -4.98 11.07
CA THR A 29 -14.16 -4.98 11.07
C THR A 29 -13.61 -5.23 12.47
N PHE A 30 -12.59 -6.09 12.54
CA PHE A 30 -11.99 -6.57 13.78
C PHE A 30 -10.48 -6.54 13.69
N ILE A 31 -9.85 -6.34 14.84
CA ILE A 31 -8.44 -6.67 15.05
C ILE A 31 -8.40 -7.98 15.81
N GLU A 32 -7.82 -8.99 15.19
CA GLU A 32 -7.75 -10.36 15.70
C GLU A 32 -6.32 -10.73 16.08
N THR A 33 -6.19 -11.67 16.99
CA THR A 33 -4.94 -12.36 17.31
C THR A 33 -5.13 -13.85 17.13
N THR A 34 -4.04 -14.63 17.19
CA THR A 34 -4.14 -16.10 17.28
C THR A 34 -5.07 -16.54 18.41
N ASP A 35 -4.97 -15.89 19.57
CA ASP A 35 -5.74 -16.29 20.76
C ASP A 35 -7.25 -16.00 20.64
N THR A 36 -7.63 -14.97 19.87
CA THR A 36 -9.05 -14.59 19.71
C THR A 36 -9.71 -15.30 18.53
N TYR A 37 -8.94 -15.63 17.49
CA TYR A 37 -9.49 -16.10 16.21
C TYR A 37 -9.03 -17.49 15.77
N GLY A 38 -7.94 -18.02 16.34
CA GLY A 38 -7.40 -19.34 16.01
C GLY A 38 -6.50 -19.38 14.78
N ILE A 39 -6.55 -18.38 13.90
CA ILE A 39 -5.64 -18.27 12.74
C ILE A 39 -4.49 -17.34 13.08
N ASN A 40 -3.25 -17.77 12.79
CA ASN A 40 -2.05 -16.97 13.06
C ASN A 40 -1.92 -15.76 12.13
N PRO A 41 -1.66 -14.55 12.66
CA PRO A 41 -1.18 -13.42 11.88
C PRO A 41 0.07 -13.76 11.07
N GLN A 42 0.24 -13.05 9.96
CA GLN A 42 1.35 -13.16 9.03
C GLN A 42 2.52 -12.24 9.40
N GLU A 43 2.30 -11.27 10.27
CA GLU A 43 3.31 -10.45 10.93
C GLU A 43 2.87 -10.19 12.38
N GLY A 44 3.84 -10.09 13.30
CA GLY A 44 3.58 -9.62 14.65
C GLY A 44 2.49 -10.39 15.41
N LYS A 45 1.56 -9.66 16.02
CA LYS A 45 0.52 -10.18 16.92
C LYS A 45 -0.90 -9.98 16.37
N TYR A 46 -1.10 -9.00 15.50
CA TYR A 46 -2.43 -8.56 15.12
C TYR A 46 -2.65 -8.72 13.62
N GLN A 47 -3.88 -9.00 13.23
CA GLN A 47 -4.32 -8.98 11.83
C GLN A 47 -5.72 -8.39 11.76
N VAL A 48 -6.10 -7.91 10.58
CA VAL A 48 -7.48 -7.49 10.33
C VAL A 48 -8.32 -8.69 9.95
N ARG A 49 -9.56 -8.70 10.44
CA ARG A 49 -10.65 -9.48 9.85
C ARG A 49 -11.78 -8.57 9.39
N LEU A 50 -12.21 -8.77 8.16
CA LEU A 50 -13.44 -8.24 7.59
C LEU A 50 -14.41 -9.40 7.43
N ASP A 51 -15.70 -9.19 7.67
CA ASP A 51 -16.70 -10.22 7.37
C ASP A 51 -18.00 -9.60 6.84
N THR A 52 -18.81 -10.45 6.22
CA THR A 52 -20.16 -10.10 5.76
C THR A 52 -21.24 -10.64 6.69
N VAL A 53 -20.87 -11.09 7.90
CA VAL A 53 -21.81 -11.78 8.80
C VAL A 53 -23.00 -10.90 9.12
N TYR A 54 -24.13 -11.18 8.47
CA TYR A 54 -25.36 -10.44 8.75
C TYR A 54 -25.85 -10.84 10.15
N PRO A 55 -26.19 -9.89 11.05
CA PRO A 55 -26.71 -10.25 12.35
C PRO A 55 -28.01 -11.05 12.17
N ARG A 56 -27.91 -12.37 12.39
CA ARG A 56 -29.09 -13.25 12.37
C ARG A 56 -30.12 -12.70 13.36
N PRO A 57 -31.44 -12.79 13.07
CA PRO A 57 -32.52 -12.11 13.80
C PRO A 57 -32.65 -12.42 15.32
N ASN A 58 -31.72 -13.14 15.93
CA ASN A 58 -31.63 -13.42 17.36
C ASN A 58 -30.67 -12.49 18.13
N GLY A 59 -30.24 -11.37 17.53
CA GLY A 59 -29.88 -10.16 18.30
C GLY A 59 -28.58 -10.18 19.09
N VAL A 60 -27.62 -11.05 18.77
CA VAL A 60 -26.26 -10.93 19.33
C VAL A 60 -25.46 -9.98 18.44
N SER A 61 -25.69 -8.69 18.59
CA SER A 61 -24.91 -7.61 17.96
C SER A 61 -23.55 -7.49 18.66
N ASN A 62 -22.64 -8.41 18.38
CA ASN A 62 -21.24 -8.16 18.64
C ASN A 62 -20.62 -7.72 17.31
N SER A 63 -20.24 -6.43 17.30
CA SER A 63 -19.49 -5.62 16.32
C SER A 63 -20.10 -5.33 14.94
N GLY A 64 -20.65 -4.12 14.76
CA GLY A 64 -20.94 -3.53 13.44
C GLY A 64 -22.08 -4.20 12.66
N GLN A 65 -22.87 -3.39 11.95
CA GLN A 65 -23.64 -3.89 10.81
C GLN A 65 -22.73 -3.86 9.59
N THR A 66 -22.91 -4.80 8.67
CA THR A 66 -22.38 -4.74 7.30
C THR A 66 -22.82 -3.44 6.62
N GLY A 67 -22.01 -2.94 5.68
CA GLY A 67 -22.44 -1.87 4.80
C GLY A 67 -23.32 -2.44 3.70
N ASN A 68 -24.48 -1.84 3.46
CA ASN A 68 -25.30 -2.20 2.29
C ASN A 68 -24.59 -1.78 0.99
N PHE A 69 -25.04 -2.28 -0.15
CA PHE A 69 -24.48 -1.95 -1.47
C PHE A 69 -24.14 -0.46 -1.67
N ALA A 70 -25.07 0.46 -1.35
CA ALA A 70 -24.84 1.89 -1.55
C ALA A 70 -23.75 2.44 -0.61
N GLU A 71 -23.69 1.96 0.63
CA GLU A 71 -22.64 2.32 1.58
C GLU A 71 -21.27 1.77 1.17
N VAL A 72 -21.23 0.55 0.62
CA VAL A 72 -20.00 -0.04 0.06
C VAL A 72 -19.48 0.83 -1.09
N LEU A 73 -20.34 1.20 -2.05
CA LEU A 73 -19.97 2.05 -3.19
C LEU A 73 -19.51 3.45 -2.74
N ASP A 74 -20.21 4.08 -1.80
CA ASP A 74 -19.83 5.38 -1.25
C ASP A 74 -18.48 5.31 -0.51
N PHE A 75 -18.25 4.25 0.27
CA PHE A 75 -17.02 4.08 1.03
C PHE A 75 -15.80 3.85 0.15
N ILE A 76 -15.92 3.03 -0.91
CA ILE A 76 -14.86 2.88 -1.90
C ILE A 76 -14.69 4.17 -2.72
N GLY A 77 -15.70 5.05 -2.79
CA GLY A 77 -15.55 6.42 -3.28
C GLY A 77 -15.19 6.50 -4.75
N VAL A 78 -15.96 5.80 -5.58
CA VAL A 78 -15.80 5.73 -7.05
C VAL A 78 -17.13 6.01 -7.75
N GLU A 79 -17.07 6.50 -8.98
CA GLU A 79 -18.26 6.65 -9.81
C GLU A 79 -18.65 5.31 -10.46
N GLY A 80 -19.96 5.03 -10.55
CA GLY A 80 -20.48 3.79 -11.12
C GLY A 80 -20.37 2.59 -10.20
N ASP A 81 -20.30 1.39 -10.78
CA ASP A 81 -20.17 0.12 -10.07
C ASP A 81 -19.01 -0.71 -10.64
N PRO A 82 -17.77 -0.41 -10.23
CA PRO A 82 -16.61 -1.18 -10.68
C PRO A 82 -16.57 -2.59 -10.08
N LEU A 83 -17.28 -2.85 -8.99
CA LEU A 83 -17.36 -4.18 -8.38
C LEU A 83 -18.17 -5.13 -9.26
N LEU A 84 -19.26 -4.66 -9.86
CA LEU A 84 -20.00 -5.42 -10.88
C LEU A 84 -19.12 -5.79 -12.09
N SER A 85 -18.14 -4.95 -12.42
CA SER A 85 -17.23 -5.17 -13.55
C SER A 85 -16.21 -6.30 -13.30
N LEU A 86 -16.06 -6.77 -12.05
CA LEU A 86 -15.28 -7.97 -11.72
C LEU A 86 -15.98 -9.26 -12.16
N GLY A 87 -17.28 -9.21 -12.48
CA GLY A 87 -18.01 -10.34 -13.07
C GLY A 87 -18.63 -11.31 -12.09
N ASN A 88 -18.60 -11.00 -10.79
CA ASN A 88 -19.12 -11.87 -9.73
C ASN A 88 -20.62 -11.72 -9.47
N GLY A 89 -21.22 -10.62 -9.93
CA GLY A 89 -22.62 -10.30 -9.75
C GLY A 89 -22.82 -8.97 -9.02
N GLU A 90 -24.08 -8.64 -8.73
CA GLU A 90 -24.43 -7.42 -7.99
C GLU A 90 -24.14 -7.62 -6.50
N VAL A 91 -23.32 -6.73 -5.94
CA VAL A 91 -22.99 -6.72 -4.51
C VAL A 91 -24.25 -6.44 -3.70
N PHE A 92 -24.50 -7.25 -2.68
CA PHE A 92 -25.61 -7.07 -1.74
C PHE A 92 -25.17 -6.24 -0.52
N GLU A 93 -24.11 -6.70 0.15
CA GLU A 93 -23.52 -6.04 1.32
C GLU A 93 -22.04 -6.38 1.50
N GLY A 94 -21.36 -5.71 2.42
CA GLY A 94 -20.01 -6.12 2.80
C GLY A 94 -19.31 -5.24 3.81
N SER A 95 -18.00 -5.48 3.92
CA SER A 95 -17.10 -4.78 4.84
C SER A 95 -15.81 -4.41 4.13
N ALA A 96 -15.25 -3.26 4.48
CA ALA A 96 -14.05 -2.75 3.84
C ALA A 96 -13.22 -1.88 4.79
N ILE A 97 -11.92 -1.80 4.50
CA ILE A 97 -11.01 -0.83 5.09
C ILE A 97 -10.36 0.01 3.99
N LYS A 98 -10.01 1.26 4.32
CA LYS A 98 -9.27 2.11 3.38
C LYS A 98 -8.23 2.96 4.08
N THR A 99 -7.16 3.25 3.36
CA THR A 99 -6.13 4.20 3.77
C THR A 99 -5.55 4.92 2.55
N THR A 100 -4.86 6.03 2.78
CA THR A 100 -4.13 6.76 1.75
C THR A 100 -2.64 6.59 1.95
N LEU A 101 -1.92 6.34 0.86
CA LEU A 101 -0.47 6.22 0.85
C LEU A 101 0.13 7.12 -0.23
N THR A 102 1.39 7.54 -0.04
CA THR A 102 2.16 8.24 -1.07
C THR A 102 3.25 7.33 -1.60
N ALA A 103 3.23 7.10 -2.91
CA ALA A 103 4.21 6.26 -3.59
C ALA A 103 4.95 7.06 -4.67
N VAL A 104 6.13 6.57 -5.04
CA VAL A 104 6.85 6.97 -6.26
C VAL A 104 6.86 5.82 -7.26
N ALA A 105 7.17 6.13 -8.52
CA ALA A 105 7.28 5.13 -9.57
C ALA A 105 8.26 4.01 -9.14
N GLY A 106 7.79 2.78 -9.16
CA GLY A 106 8.54 1.58 -8.80
C GLY A 106 8.39 1.12 -7.35
N ASP A 107 7.83 1.93 -6.44
CA ASP A 107 7.45 1.46 -5.10
C ASP A 107 6.50 0.24 -5.24
N ILE A 108 6.58 -0.71 -4.31
CA ILE A 108 5.79 -1.95 -4.32
C ILE A 108 4.94 -2.00 -3.05
N LEU A 109 3.61 -2.02 -3.20
CA LEU A 109 2.68 -2.40 -2.14
C LEU A 109 2.57 -3.92 -2.10
N SER A 110 2.61 -4.51 -0.90
CA SER A 110 2.30 -5.93 -0.70
C SER A 110 1.54 -6.16 0.61
N PHE A 111 0.70 -7.18 0.64
CA PHE A 111 0.05 -7.68 1.85
C PHE A 111 -0.29 -9.15 1.71
N ASP A 112 -0.48 -9.80 2.85
CA ASP A 112 -0.99 -11.17 2.90
C ASP A 112 -2.49 -11.15 3.20
N TRP A 113 -3.20 -12.11 2.63
CA TRP A 113 -4.63 -12.23 2.78
C TRP A 113 -5.08 -13.69 2.80
N ASN A 114 -6.20 -13.97 3.47
CA ASN A 114 -6.84 -15.28 3.46
C ASN A 114 -8.35 -15.09 3.35
N PHE A 115 -8.95 -15.56 2.26
CA PHE A 115 -10.40 -15.50 2.06
C PHE A 115 -11.06 -16.67 2.81
N LEU A 116 -12.18 -16.38 3.47
CA LEU A 116 -12.93 -17.27 4.35
C LEU A 116 -14.36 -17.35 3.84
N SER A 117 -14.99 -18.53 3.91
CA SER A 117 -16.37 -18.68 3.44
C SER A 117 -17.13 -19.78 4.17
N ASN A 118 -18.42 -19.51 4.40
CA ASN A 118 -19.42 -20.50 4.79
C ASN A 118 -20.16 -21.10 3.58
N ALA A 119 -19.98 -20.53 2.38
CA ALA A 119 -20.60 -21.03 1.18
C ALA A 119 -20.21 -22.48 0.91
N ASN A 120 -21.21 -23.28 0.55
CA ASN A 120 -20.97 -24.62 0.03
C ASN A 120 -20.72 -24.55 -1.49
N SER A 121 -20.02 -25.55 -2.03
CA SER A 121 -19.64 -25.61 -3.45
C SER A 121 -20.80 -25.80 -4.45
N GLN A 122 -22.06 -25.68 -3.99
CA GLN A 122 -23.27 -25.71 -4.81
C GLN A 122 -24.01 -24.37 -4.79
N GLY A 123 -23.42 -23.32 -4.20
CA GLY A 123 -23.98 -21.97 -4.16
C GLY A 123 -24.15 -21.37 -5.54
N PHE A 124 -25.06 -20.39 -5.65
CA PHE A 124 -25.30 -19.62 -6.88
C PHE A 124 -24.61 -18.26 -6.87
N PHE A 125 -24.31 -17.73 -5.67
CA PHE A 125 -23.71 -16.42 -5.49
C PHE A 125 -22.20 -16.53 -5.35
N ASN A 126 -21.50 -15.61 -6.01
CA ASN A 126 -20.05 -15.59 -6.02
C ASN A 126 -19.52 -14.50 -5.09
N ASP A 127 -19.73 -14.66 -3.78
CA ASP A 127 -19.20 -13.71 -2.78
C ASP A 127 -17.68 -13.64 -2.92
N PHE A 128 -17.12 -12.44 -2.78
CA PHE A 128 -15.73 -12.24 -3.17
C PHE A 128 -15.01 -11.20 -2.30
N ALA A 129 -13.71 -11.37 -2.21
CA ALA A 129 -12.79 -10.39 -1.68
C ALA A 129 -12.13 -9.60 -2.80
N PHE A 130 -11.91 -8.31 -2.58
CA PHE A 130 -11.31 -7.43 -3.56
C PHE A 130 -10.26 -6.50 -2.94
N VAL A 131 -9.39 -6.00 -3.81
CA VAL A 131 -8.51 -4.87 -3.55
C VAL A 131 -8.73 -3.80 -4.61
N ALA A 132 -8.67 -2.54 -4.20
CA ALA A 132 -8.73 -1.41 -5.09
C ALA A 132 -7.61 -0.42 -4.78
N ILE A 133 -6.85 -0.04 -5.81
CA ILE A 133 -5.80 0.98 -5.73
C ILE A 133 -6.20 2.12 -6.68
N SER A 134 -6.77 3.17 -6.10
CA SER A 134 -7.46 4.23 -6.85
C SER A 134 -8.56 3.63 -7.73
N ASP A 135 -8.45 3.71 -9.06
CA ASP A 135 -9.46 3.20 -9.99
C ASP A 135 -9.16 1.78 -10.52
N ASN A 136 -8.07 1.15 -10.05
CA ASN A 136 -7.72 -0.23 -10.41
C ASN A 136 -8.32 -1.19 -9.40
N PHE A 137 -9.27 -2.03 -9.84
CA PHE A 137 -9.93 -3.04 -9.02
C PHE A 137 -9.49 -4.43 -9.43
N GLU A 138 -9.20 -5.26 -8.45
CA GLU A 138 -8.83 -6.66 -8.65
C GLU A 138 -9.55 -7.53 -7.63
N GLU A 139 -10.04 -8.68 -8.08
CA GLU A 139 -10.51 -9.75 -7.19
C GLU A 139 -9.30 -10.46 -6.56
N LEU A 140 -9.40 -10.78 -5.27
CA LEU A 140 -8.42 -11.60 -4.56
C LEU A 140 -8.80 -13.09 -4.64
N ALA A 141 -10.03 -13.40 -4.24
CA ALA A 141 -10.64 -14.73 -4.27
C ALA A 141 -12.15 -14.60 -4.11
N ASP A 142 -12.83 -15.72 -4.34
CA ASP A 142 -14.28 -15.84 -4.34
C ASP A 142 -14.75 -17.20 -3.79
N THR A 143 -16.07 -17.42 -3.67
CA THR A 143 -16.64 -18.68 -3.13
C THR A 143 -16.41 -19.90 -4.02
N PHE A 144 -16.06 -19.72 -5.30
CA PHE A 144 -15.70 -20.79 -6.23
C PHE A 144 -14.19 -21.07 -6.33
N SER A 145 -13.38 -20.33 -5.58
CA SER A 145 -11.95 -20.56 -5.47
C SER A 145 -11.63 -21.95 -4.90
N VAL A 146 -10.36 -22.37 -4.99
CA VAL A 146 -9.93 -23.62 -4.35
C VAL A 146 -9.87 -23.40 -2.83
N LEU A 147 -10.87 -23.91 -2.12
CA LEU A 147 -11.00 -23.79 -0.67
C LEU A 147 -10.64 -25.10 0.06
N VAL A 148 -10.07 -24.96 1.25
CA VAL A 148 -9.77 -26.02 2.21
C VAL A 148 -10.55 -25.78 3.52
N PRO A 149 -10.73 -26.77 4.40
CA PRO A 149 -11.36 -26.53 5.70
C PRO A 149 -10.63 -25.45 6.51
N SER A 150 -11.36 -24.53 7.13
CA SER A 150 -10.79 -23.49 7.99
C SER A 150 -10.82 -23.91 9.47
N GLU A 151 -9.86 -23.42 10.24
CA GLU A 151 -9.83 -23.56 11.72
C GLU A 151 -10.58 -22.43 12.44
N SER A 152 -11.20 -21.51 11.69
CA SER A 152 -11.95 -20.38 12.21
C SER A 152 -13.44 -20.66 12.37
N VAL A 153 -14.24 -19.60 12.58
CA VAL A 153 -15.71 -19.67 12.57
C VAL A 153 -16.31 -19.91 11.18
N PHE A 154 -15.50 -19.76 10.12
CA PHE A 154 -15.88 -20.08 8.77
C PHE A 154 -15.61 -21.55 8.46
N ILE A 155 -16.40 -22.14 7.56
CA ILE A 155 -16.28 -23.56 7.21
C ILE A 155 -15.02 -23.82 6.36
N SER A 156 -14.65 -22.86 5.51
CA SER A 156 -13.58 -23.04 4.53
C SER A 156 -12.78 -21.76 4.29
N GLU A 157 -11.59 -21.92 3.71
CA GLU A 157 -10.66 -20.83 3.44
C GLU A 157 -9.72 -21.12 2.27
N THR A 158 -9.08 -20.08 1.73
CA THR A 158 -8.04 -20.24 0.68
C THR A 158 -6.66 -20.63 1.23
N GLY A 159 -6.47 -20.48 2.54
CA GLY A 159 -5.16 -20.30 3.15
C GLY A 159 -4.56 -18.93 2.79
N PHE A 160 -3.49 -18.53 3.48
CA PHE A 160 -2.83 -17.27 3.17
C PHE A 160 -2.18 -17.25 1.79
N LYS A 161 -2.44 -16.17 1.07
CA LYS A 161 -1.84 -15.78 -0.21
C LYS A 161 -1.30 -14.36 -0.09
N SER A 162 -0.52 -13.92 -1.07
CA SER A 162 0.05 -12.57 -1.08
C SER A 162 -0.41 -11.80 -2.31
N PHE A 163 -0.74 -10.54 -2.11
CA PHE A 163 -0.97 -9.56 -3.16
C PHE A 163 0.28 -8.67 -3.34
N SER A 164 0.54 -8.20 -4.56
CA SER A 164 1.62 -7.25 -4.86
C SER A 164 1.24 -6.31 -5.99
N TYR A 165 1.53 -5.02 -5.82
CA TYR A 165 1.28 -3.98 -6.81
C TYR A 165 2.45 -3.01 -6.90
N GLN A 166 2.94 -2.77 -8.11
CA GLN A 166 3.99 -1.79 -8.38
C GLN A 166 3.39 -0.47 -8.88
N PHE A 167 3.69 0.63 -8.19
CA PHE A 167 3.20 1.95 -8.56
C PHE A 167 3.86 2.46 -9.85
N PRO A 168 3.11 2.89 -10.87
CA PRO A 168 3.66 3.31 -12.15
C PRO A 168 4.21 4.75 -12.12
N SER A 169 3.76 5.56 -11.18
CA SER A 169 4.07 6.99 -11.10
C SER A 169 4.12 7.46 -9.64
N ALA A 170 4.60 8.69 -9.44
CA ALA A 170 4.52 9.32 -8.13
C ALA A 170 3.14 9.94 -7.91
N GLY A 171 2.60 9.77 -6.71
CA GLY A 171 1.28 10.28 -6.37
C GLY A 171 0.77 9.84 -5.00
N SER A 172 -0.40 10.35 -4.65
CA SER A 172 -1.22 9.86 -3.54
C SER A 172 -2.20 8.84 -4.08
N TYR A 173 -2.26 7.67 -3.45
CA TYR A 173 -3.13 6.56 -3.82
C TYR A 173 -4.03 6.21 -2.65
N THR A 174 -5.28 5.84 -2.95
CA THR A 174 -6.19 5.25 -1.97
C THR A 174 -6.18 3.75 -2.14
N LEU A 175 -5.79 3.03 -1.09
CA LEU A 175 -5.90 1.58 -0.98
C LEU A 175 -7.22 1.26 -0.29
N ARG A 176 -8.06 0.42 -0.92
CA ARG A 176 -9.21 -0.21 -0.28
C ARG A 176 -9.07 -1.72 -0.37
N ILE A 177 -9.47 -2.42 0.69
CA ILE A 177 -9.52 -3.87 0.75
C ILE A 177 -10.86 -4.24 1.36
N GLY A 178 -11.58 -5.18 0.76
CA GLY A 178 -12.94 -5.52 1.19
C GLY A 178 -13.35 -6.94 0.86
N VAL A 179 -14.46 -7.35 1.46
CA VAL A 179 -15.17 -8.60 1.20
C VAL A 179 -16.67 -8.30 1.15
N VAL A 180 -17.36 -8.91 0.18
CA VAL A 180 -18.75 -8.62 -0.14
C VAL A 180 -19.51 -9.89 -0.46
N ASP A 181 -20.79 -9.90 -0.07
CA ASP A 181 -21.74 -10.91 -0.52
C ASP A 181 -22.40 -10.43 -1.82
N VAL A 182 -22.78 -11.39 -2.66
CA VAL A 182 -23.45 -11.16 -3.94
C VAL A 182 -24.89 -11.65 -3.88
N GLY A 183 -25.82 -10.83 -4.36
CA GLY A 183 -27.22 -11.20 -4.55
C GLY A 183 -28.08 -11.32 -3.28
N ASP A 184 -27.58 -11.89 -2.19
CA ASP A 184 -28.19 -11.86 -0.86
C ASP A 184 -27.13 -11.78 0.26
N GLY A 185 -27.55 -11.90 1.52
CA GLY A 185 -26.67 -11.91 2.70
C GLY A 185 -26.69 -13.27 3.42
N ALA A 186 -26.87 -14.35 2.67
CA ALA A 186 -26.78 -15.72 3.18
C ALA A 186 -25.38 -16.29 2.90
N GLU A 187 -24.97 -17.29 3.69
CA GLU A 187 -23.66 -17.93 3.58
C GLU A 187 -22.47 -16.95 3.67
N ASP A 188 -22.29 -16.41 4.88
CA ASP A 188 -21.31 -15.35 5.16
C ASP A 188 -19.88 -15.67 4.67
N SER A 189 -19.21 -14.62 4.19
CA SER A 189 -17.81 -14.61 3.76
C SER A 189 -16.94 -13.70 4.63
N GLY A 190 -15.63 -13.90 4.57
CA GLY A 190 -14.67 -13.17 5.39
C GLY A 190 -13.32 -13.02 4.72
N LEU A 191 -12.53 -12.08 5.22
CA LEU A 191 -11.19 -11.81 4.73
C LEU A 191 -10.28 -11.46 5.90
N LEU A 192 -9.20 -12.23 6.05
CA LEU A 192 -8.06 -11.82 6.86
C LEU A 192 -7.08 -11.02 6.02
N VAL A 193 -6.53 -9.95 6.59
CA VAL A 193 -5.52 -9.10 5.95
C VAL A 193 -4.44 -8.76 6.96
N ASP A 194 -3.18 -8.90 6.54
CA ASP A 194 -2.04 -8.59 7.39
C ASP A 194 -0.79 -8.21 6.56
N ARG A 195 0.24 -7.69 7.22
CA ARG A 195 1.54 -7.33 6.65
C ARG A 195 1.42 -6.35 5.47
N VAL A 196 0.50 -5.38 5.54
CA VAL A 196 0.38 -4.34 4.52
C VAL A 196 1.61 -3.45 4.56
N SER A 197 2.39 -3.48 3.49
CA SER A 197 3.73 -2.88 3.46
C SER A 197 3.98 -2.18 2.14
N LEU A 198 4.68 -1.04 2.20
CA LEU A 198 5.10 -0.29 1.04
C LEU A 198 6.64 -0.31 0.96
N PHE A 199 7.17 -1.10 0.04
CA PHE A 199 8.60 -1.19 -0.21
C PHE A 199 9.02 -0.17 -1.26
N ARG A 200 9.93 0.73 -0.89
CA ARG A 200 10.51 1.69 -1.83
C ARG A 200 11.73 1.09 -2.51
N ILE A 201 11.66 0.93 -3.82
CA ILE A 201 12.87 0.74 -4.60
C ILE A 201 13.55 2.10 -4.71
N ASN A 202 14.77 2.23 -4.19
CA ASN A 202 15.53 3.45 -4.41
C ASN A 202 15.74 3.59 -5.93
N PRO A 203 15.23 4.66 -6.59
CA PRO A 203 15.68 4.93 -7.94
C PRO A 203 17.19 5.11 -7.84
N VAL A 204 17.95 4.32 -8.61
CA VAL A 204 19.38 4.60 -8.82
C VAL A 204 19.45 6.09 -9.11
N ARG A 205 20.17 6.86 -8.28
CA ARG A 205 20.36 8.30 -8.49
C ARG A 205 20.69 8.47 -9.98
N GLN A 206 19.76 9.00 -10.79
CA GLN A 206 20.07 9.28 -12.17
C GLN A 206 21.31 10.16 -12.12
N GLN A 207 22.42 9.63 -12.63
CA GLN A 207 23.64 10.39 -12.69
C GLN A 207 23.32 11.57 -13.59
N LEU A 208 23.27 12.77 -13.01
CA LEU A 208 23.09 13.99 -13.79
C LEU A 208 24.08 13.90 -14.96
N PRO A 209 23.64 14.18 -16.21
CA PRO A 209 24.59 14.26 -17.30
C PRO A 209 25.72 15.21 -16.86
N PRO A 210 27.00 14.85 -17.06
CA PRO A 210 28.10 15.73 -16.72
C PRO A 210 27.83 17.10 -17.36
N PRO A 211 28.08 18.21 -16.65
CA PRO A 211 27.84 19.54 -17.20
C PRO A 211 28.54 19.62 -18.56
N SER A 212 27.77 19.93 -19.60
CA SER A 212 28.32 20.19 -20.92
C SER A 212 29.08 21.51 -20.82
N PHE A 213 30.39 21.46 -20.65
CA PHE A 213 31.22 22.64 -20.87
C PHE A 213 31.10 23.01 -22.36
N PRO A 214 30.79 24.26 -22.71
CA PRO A 214 30.90 24.70 -24.10
C PRO A 214 32.32 24.42 -24.59
N PRO A 215 32.51 24.06 -25.87
CA PRO A 215 33.86 23.91 -26.45
C PRO A 215 34.64 25.18 -26.12
N GLY A 216 35.81 25.01 -25.50
CA GLY A 216 36.65 26.15 -25.10
C GLY A 216 36.89 27.05 -26.32
N SER A 217 36.58 28.33 -26.18
CA SER A 217 37.08 29.34 -27.10
C SER A 217 38.59 29.18 -27.22
N ASP A 218 39.10 29.04 -28.45
CA ASP A 218 40.53 28.91 -28.73
C ASP A 218 41.36 29.93 -27.96
N TYR A 219 42.03 29.48 -26.89
CA TYR A 219 43.03 30.27 -26.16
C TYR A 219 44.38 30.29 -26.90
N ASN A 220 44.40 30.07 -28.22
CA ASN A 220 45.63 30.06 -29.03
C ASN A 220 46.06 31.46 -29.52
N SER A 221 45.74 32.51 -28.77
CA SER A 221 46.25 33.86 -29.05
C SER A 221 46.80 34.55 -27.79
N ILE A 222 47.45 33.78 -26.93
CA ILE A 222 48.42 34.35 -25.97
C ILE A 222 49.81 34.20 -26.61
N PRO A 223 50.47 35.30 -27.03
CA PRO A 223 51.87 35.25 -27.41
C PRO A 223 52.69 34.85 -26.17
N GLU A 224 53.60 33.88 -26.33
CA GLU A 224 54.62 33.56 -25.33
C GLU A 224 55.35 34.85 -24.89
N PRO A 225 55.36 35.21 -23.58
CA PRO A 225 56.16 36.33 -23.11
C PRO A 225 57.60 35.85 -22.88
N ASN A 226 58.37 35.71 -23.95
CA ASN A 226 59.83 35.74 -23.88
C ASN A 226 60.31 37.20 -23.75
N SER A 227 59.95 37.84 -22.65
CA SER A 227 60.61 39.02 -22.10
C SER A 227 60.19 39.24 -20.64
N ILE A 228 61.13 39.66 -19.80
CA ILE A 228 61.06 39.76 -18.33
C ILE A 228 60.16 40.94 -17.86
N ALA A 229 59.03 41.18 -18.52
CA ALA A 229 58.17 42.32 -18.24
C ALA A 229 56.70 42.00 -18.53
N SER A 230 56.05 41.30 -17.60
CA SER A 230 54.61 41.42 -17.32
C SER A 230 54.29 40.81 -15.95
N LEU A 231 54.73 41.51 -14.90
CA LEU A 231 54.09 41.45 -13.59
C LEU A 231 52.79 42.28 -13.65
N LEU A 232 51.78 41.85 -12.87
CA LEU A 232 50.46 42.45 -12.59
C LEU A 232 49.30 42.09 -13.53
N ALA A 233 48.56 41.03 -13.15
CA ALA A 233 47.09 41.04 -13.12
C ALA A 233 46.55 39.93 -12.19
N LEU A 234 46.29 40.34 -10.93
CA LEU A 234 45.27 39.86 -9.99
C LEU A 234 44.92 38.35 -9.90
N ALA A 235 45.53 37.71 -8.90
CA ALA A 235 44.95 36.59 -8.17
C ALA A 235 43.78 37.07 -7.30
N VAL A 236 42.54 36.87 -7.75
CA VAL A 236 41.34 36.91 -6.91
C VAL A 236 40.58 35.62 -7.12
N GLY A 237 40.66 34.70 -6.15
CA GLY A 237 39.85 33.47 -6.15
C GLY A 237 40.35 32.36 -5.25
N GLY A 238 41.65 32.33 -4.91
CA GLY A 238 42.24 31.22 -4.14
C GLY A 238 42.26 31.38 -2.61
N ALA A 239 41.99 32.58 -2.07
CA ALA A 239 42.24 32.88 -0.66
C ALA A 239 41.01 32.69 0.26
N VAL A 240 39.81 32.41 -0.27
CA VAL A 240 38.59 32.33 0.55
C VAL A 240 38.42 30.96 1.24
N TRP A 241 39.09 29.91 0.78
CA TRP A 241 38.92 28.56 1.37
C TRP A 241 39.74 28.33 2.65
N ARG A 242 40.81 29.11 2.90
CA ARG A 242 41.69 28.90 4.07
C ARG A 242 41.36 29.75 5.30
N LEU A 243 40.36 30.64 5.25
CA LEU A 243 39.94 31.43 6.41
C LEU A 243 38.69 30.91 7.14
N TRP A 244 37.89 30.01 6.54
CA TRP A 244 36.66 29.55 7.21
C TRP A 244 36.89 28.41 8.23
N HIS A 245 38.00 27.67 8.11
CA HIS A 245 38.35 26.61 9.07
C HIS A 245 39.01 27.11 10.38
N GLN A 246 39.28 28.42 10.53
CA GLN A 246 39.86 28.99 11.75
C GLN A 246 38.87 29.78 12.63
N LEU A 247 37.58 29.88 12.26
CA LEU A 247 36.57 30.64 13.02
C LEU A 247 35.48 29.80 13.72
N CYS A 248 35.60 28.47 13.77
CA CYS A 248 34.64 27.59 14.48
C CYS A 248 35.25 26.82 15.67
N LYS A 249 36.29 27.36 16.33
CA LYS A 249 36.71 26.92 17.66
C LYS A 249 36.74 28.14 18.57
N HIS A 250 35.89 28.12 19.59
CA HIS A 250 35.48 29.22 20.48
C HIS A 250 34.26 29.99 19.94
N ASP A 251 33.07 29.40 20.08
CA ASP A 251 32.18 29.55 21.24
C ASP A 251 31.23 28.35 21.36
#